data_AF-A0AAV2AQD0-F1
#
_entry.id   AF-A0AAV2AQD0-F1
#
_cell.length_a   1.000
_cell.length_b   1.000
_cell.length_c   1.000
_cell.angle_alpha   90.00
_cell.angle_beta   90.00
_cell.angle_gamma   90.00
#
_symmetry.space_group_name_H-M   'P 1'
#
loop_
_entity.id
_entity.type
_entity.pdbx_description
1 polymer ?
#
loop_
_entity_poly.entity_id
_entity_poly.type
_entity_poly.pdbx_seq_one_letter_code
_entity_poly.pdbx_strand_id
1 'polypeptide(L)'
;MLPDNVENVIINTGNLISSKELKKKAIQTPTEEVFDSISTTFLSWLSRLQEEAVNDSTCQELRTVFCVSPHAIKANQSDRAELKISIKIFLGHYDSEDLKTSILEMMNSLDVSVVDSLILSLPPPSLEEKFNLEKMKPLWTVLENFVHEGKLITIGISDLDTPELAELFEWAEVR
;
A
#
# COMPACT_ATOMS: atom_id res chain seq x y z
N MET A 1 -14.26 3.68 14.74
CA MET A 1 -14.55 3.92 13.31
C MET A 1 -13.60 5.00 12.85
N LEU A 2 -13.09 4.92 11.62
CA LEU A 2 -12.29 6.01 11.04
C LEU A 2 -13.17 7.25 10.86
N PRO A 3 -12.64 8.48 11.03
CA PRO A 3 -13.37 9.70 10.71
C PRO A 3 -13.84 9.74 9.24
N ASP A 4 -14.99 10.35 8.97
CA ASP A 4 -15.61 10.40 7.63
C ASP A 4 -14.78 11.19 6.59
N ASN A 5 -13.82 12.00 7.04
CA ASN A 5 -12.94 12.81 6.19
C ASN A 5 -11.63 12.12 5.80
N VAL A 6 -11.41 10.87 6.22
CA VAL A 6 -10.22 10.09 5.84
C VAL A 6 -10.39 9.55 4.41
N GLU A 7 -9.53 9.99 3.52
CA GLU A 7 -9.47 9.59 2.11
C GLU A 7 -8.44 8.46 1.89
N ASN A 8 -7.35 8.45 2.66
CA ASN A 8 -6.24 7.49 2.48
C ASN A 8 -5.83 6.83 3.81
N VAL A 9 -5.55 5.53 3.78
CA VAL A 9 -5.01 4.78 4.93
C VAL A 9 -3.72 4.08 4.52
N ILE A 10 -2.60 4.47 5.12
CA ILE A 10 -1.28 3.88 4.90
C ILE A 10 -0.95 3.00 6.10
N ILE A 11 -0.83 1.68 5.88
CA ILE A 11 -0.48 0.71 6.92
C ILE A 11 0.95 0.21 6.67
N ASN A 12 1.86 0.57 7.57
CA ASN A 12 3.23 0.07 7.60
C ASN A 12 3.36 -0.99 8.71
N THR A 13 3.30 -2.26 8.31
CA THR A 13 3.44 -3.42 9.21
C THR A 13 4.87 -3.66 9.69
N GLY A 14 5.86 -2.95 9.13
CA GLY A 14 7.27 -3.16 9.41
C GLY A 14 7.80 -4.47 8.83
N ASN A 15 8.94 -4.93 9.35
CA ASN A 15 9.54 -6.19 8.92
C ASN A 15 8.84 -7.38 9.60
N LEU A 16 7.97 -8.06 8.84
CA LEU A 16 7.20 -9.24 9.25
C LEU A 16 8.11 -10.34 9.86
N ILE A 17 9.23 -10.64 9.19
CA ILE A 17 10.20 -11.67 9.59
C ILE A 17 10.86 -11.32 10.94
N SER A 18 10.99 -10.03 11.27
CA SER A 18 11.65 -9.59 12.51
C SER A 18 10.70 -9.48 13.71
N SER A 19 9.39 -9.54 13.49
CA SER A 19 8.38 -9.36 14.55
C SER A 19 8.44 -10.47 15.59
N LYS A 20 8.80 -10.11 16.83
CA LYS A 20 8.90 -11.06 17.95
C LYS A 20 7.56 -11.73 18.29
N GLU A 21 6.45 -11.06 18.02
CA GLU A 21 5.10 -11.61 18.24
C GLU A 21 4.70 -12.64 17.18
N LEU A 22 5.05 -12.41 15.92
CA LEU A 22 4.83 -13.38 14.83
C LEU A 22 5.74 -14.61 15.02
N LYS A 23 6.99 -14.42 15.48
CA LYS A 23 7.92 -15.51 15.83
C LYS A 23 7.45 -16.44 16.96
N LYS A 24 6.57 -15.98 17.84
CA LYS A 24 6.01 -16.81 18.93
C LYS A 24 4.96 -17.80 18.42
N LYS A 25 4.36 -17.56 17.26
CA LYS A 25 3.32 -18.40 16.67
C LYS A 25 3.93 -19.30 15.59
N ALA A 26 4.55 -20.40 16.02
CA ALA A 26 5.35 -21.31 15.18
C ALA A 26 4.59 -22.07 14.05
N ILE A 27 3.30 -21.80 13.81
CA ILE A 27 2.43 -22.52 12.86
C ILE A 27 1.49 -21.55 12.11
N GLN A 28 1.97 -20.38 11.72
CA GLN A 28 1.19 -19.48 10.87
C GLN A 28 1.54 -19.66 9.41
N THR A 29 0.51 -19.73 8.57
CA THR A 29 0.66 -19.57 7.12
C THR A 29 1.06 -18.13 6.80
N PRO A 30 1.71 -17.85 5.65
CA PRO A 30 2.05 -16.48 5.26
C PRO A 30 0.84 -15.54 5.21
N THR A 31 -0.33 -16.06 4.85
CA THR A 31 -1.58 -15.29 4.83
C THR A 31 -2.01 -14.87 6.23
N GLU A 32 -1.94 -15.78 7.21
CA GLU A 32 -2.26 -15.48 8.61
C GLU A 32 -1.25 -14.49 9.21
N GLU A 33 0.03 -14.61 8.86
CA GLU A 33 1.08 -13.67 9.27
C GLU A 33 0.80 -12.24 8.78
N VAL A 34 0.45 -12.10 7.49
CA VAL A 34 0.08 -10.80 6.91
C VAL A 34 -1.19 -10.26 7.58
N PHE A 35 -2.24 -11.08 7.73
CA PHE A 35 -3.48 -10.67 8.37
C PHE A 35 -3.27 -10.18 9.82
N ASP A 36 -2.52 -10.95 10.61
CA ASP A 36 -2.21 -10.58 11.99
C ASP A 36 -1.38 -9.29 12.07
N SER A 37 -0.40 -9.13 11.18
CA SER A 37 0.44 -7.93 11.15
C SER A 37 -0.33 -6.65 10.81
N ILE A 38 -1.22 -6.70 9.81
CA ILE A 38 -2.09 -5.59 9.42
C ILE A 38 -3.05 -5.27 10.56
N SER A 39 -3.74 -6.29 11.08
CA SER A 39 -4.71 -6.15 12.16
C SER A 39 -4.07 -5.57 13.41
N THR A 40 -2.92 -6.08 13.83
CA THR A 40 -2.20 -5.59 15.00
C THR A 40 -1.73 -4.16 14.83
N THR A 41 -1.19 -3.81 13.65
CA THR A 41 -0.72 -2.45 13.35
C THR A 41 -1.88 -1.45 13.38
N PHE A 42 -2.98 -1.78 12.71
CA PHE A 42 -4.17 -0.95 12.66
C PHE A 42 -4.83 -0.78 14.04
N LEU A 43 -5.01 -1.87 14.78
CA LEU A 43 -5.60 -1.83 16.11
C LEU A 43 -4.72 -1.09 17.12
N SER A 44 -3.40 -1.26 17.05
CA SER A 44 -2.47 -0.50 17.91
C SER A 44 -2.54 1.00 17.65
N TRP A 45 -2.63 1.40 16.38
CA TRP A 45 -2.85 2.80 16.01
C TRP A 45 -4.22 3.31 16.51
N LEU A 46 -5.27 2.51 16.36
CA LEU A 46 -6.62 2.88 16.79
C LEU A 46 -6.71 3.06 18.32
N SER A 47 -6.04 2.20 19.09
CA SER A 47 -5.95 2.33 20.55
C SER A 47 -5.21 3.60 20.96
N ARG A 48 -4.09 3.93 20.29
CA ARG A 48 -3.38 5.20 20.53
C ARG A 48 -4.27 6.42 20.25
N LEU A 49 -5.03 6.41 19.15
CA LEU A 49 -5.96 7.49 18.87
C LEU A 49 -7.02 7.65 19.95
N GLN A 50 -7.55 6.54 20.49
CA GLN A 50 -8.55 6.60 21.55
C GLN A 50 -7.98 7.15 22.86
N GLU A 51 -6.71 6.89 23.15
CA GLU A 51 -6.00 7.46 24.30
C GLU A 51 -5.68 8.96 24.08
N GLU A 52 -5.27 9.34 22.88
CA GLU A 52 -4.91 10.72 22.51
C GLU A 52 -6.14 11.64 22.37
N ALA A 53 -7.29 11.11 21.88
CA ALA A 53 -8.55 11.85 21.73
C ALA A 53 -9.22 12.25 23.06
N VAL A 54 -8.78 11.72 24.20
CA VAL A 54 -9.20 12.20 25.53
C VAL A 54 -8.55 13.54 25.87
N ASN A 55 -7.46 13.92 25.18
CA ASN A 55 -6.64 15.09 25.51
C ASN A 55 -6.56 16.16 24.39
N ASP A 56 -6.87 15.85 23.13
CA ASP A 56 -6.83 16.83 22.04
C ASP A 56 -7.76 16.48 20.86
N SER A 57 -8.32 17.51 20.21
CA SER A 57 -9.34 17.41 19.14
C SER A 57 -8.75 17.16 17.75
N THR A 58 -7.46 16.84 17.67
CA THR A 58 -6.62 16.93 16.46
C THR A 58 -6.90 15.84 15.41
N CYS A 59 -7.72 14.83 15.71
CA CYS A 59 -8.02 13.75 14.77
C CYS A 59 -9.11 14.07 13.73
N GLN A 60 -9.84 15.18 13.87
CA GLN A 60 -11.01 15.48 13.01
C GLN A 60 -10.66 16.06 11.63
N GLU A 61 -9.38 16.34 11.34
CA GLU A 61 -8.96 17.00 10.09
C GLU A 61 -8.05 16.14 9.18
N LEU A 62 -7.68 14.93 9.62
CA LEU A 62 -6.73 14.10 8.87
C LEU A 62 -7.38 13.44 7.63
N ARG A 63 -6.94 13.84 6.43
CA ARG A 63 -7.28 13.18 5.16
C ARG A 63 -6.51 11.87 4.93
N THR A 64 -5.26 11.82 5.40
CA THR A 64 -4.41 10.63 5.30
C THR A 64 -4.09 10.10 6.71
N VAL A 65 -4.35 8.82 6.93
CA VAL A 65 -4.08 8.10 8.18
C VAL A 65 -2.84 7.24 8.02
N PHE A 66 -1.87 7.41 8.92
CA PHE A 66 -0.65 6.61 8.97
C PHE A 66 -0.67 5.64 10.16
N CYS A 67 -0.88 4.36 9.87
CA CYS A 67 -0.82 3.26 10.82
C CYS A 67 0.58 2.63 10.74
N VAL A 68 1.49 3.05 11.62
CA VAL A 68 2.86 2.54 11.64
C VAL A 68 3.06 1.61 12.83
N SER A 69 3.54 0.40 12.58
CA SER A 69 3.92 -0.53 13.65
C SER A 69 5.00 0.12 14.52
N PRO A 70 4.91 0.07 15.87
CA PRO A 70 5.97 0.56 16.75
C PRO A 70 7.32 -0.15 16.53
N HIS A 71 7.27 -1.33 15.93
CA HIS A 71 8.41 -2.16 15.59
C HIS A 71 8.82 -2.04 14.11
N ALA A 72 8.25 -1.08 13.38
CA ALA A 72 8.68 -0.78 12.03
C ALA A 72 10.13 -0.28 12.08
N ILE A 73 11.05 -1.16 11.68
CA ILE A 73 12.44 -0.80 11.46
C ILE A 73 12.44 0.18 10.28
N LYS A 74 12.85 1.43 10.51
CA LYS A 74 13.19 2.31 9.40
C LYS A 74 14.28 1.62 8.61
N ALA A 75 14.10 1.47 7.31
CA ALA A 75 15.13 0.87 6.47
C ALA A 75 16.34 1.81 6.47
N ASN A 76 17.25 1.63 7.41
CA ASN A 76 18.50 2.38 7.45
C ASN A 76 19.21 2.16 6.10
N GLN A 77 19.85 3.19 5.54
CA GLN A 77 20.48 3.09 4.20
C GLN A 77 21.45 1.91 4.06
N SER A 78 22.07 1.45 5.16
CA SER A 78 22.96 0.28 5.19
C SER A 78 22.26 -1.03 4.87
N ASP A 79 20.99 -1.18 5.26
CA ASP A 79 20.25 -2.45 5.21
C ASP A 79 19.34 -2.50 3.98
N ARG A 80 19.12 -1.37 3.29
CA ARG A 80 18.24 -1.27 2.11
C ARG A 80 18.64 -2.23 0.99
N ALA A 81 19.93 -2.49 0.80
CA ALA A 81 20.42 -3.42 -0.22
C ALA A 81 20.02 -4.88 0.06
N GLU A 82 19.73 -5.21 1.33
CA GLU A 82 19.36 -6.57 1.76
C GLU A 82 17.85 -6.74 1.95
N LEU A 83 17.09 -5.65 1.89
CA LEU A 83 15.64 -5.63 2.10
C LEU A 83 14.89 -5.54 0.78
N LYS A 84 13.90 -6.42 0.58
CA LYS A 84 12.90 -6.30 -0.48
C LYS A 84 11.64 -5.65 0.06
N ILE A 85 11.31 -4.48 -0.46
CA ILE A 85 10.10 -3.71 -0.15
C ILE A 85 9.07 -3.98 -1.23
N SER A 86 7.95 -4.59 -0.83
CA SER A 86 6.81 -4.86 -1.69
C SER A 86 5.58 -4.13 -1.17
N ILE A 87 4.83 -3.52 -2.07
CA ILE A 87 3.71 -2.64 -1.73
C ILE A 87 2.49 -3.07 -2.52
N LYS A 88 1.34 -3.05 -1.85
CA LYS A 88 0.04 -3.29 -2.48
C LYS A 88 -0.85 -2.08 -2.23
N ILE A 89 -1.28 -1.43 -3.30
CA ILE A 89 -2.15 -0.25 -3.26
C ILE A 89 -3.56 -0.70 -3.63
N PHE A 90 -4.53 -0.39 -2.78
CA PHE A 90 -5.94 -0.63 -3.06
C PHE A 90 -6.61 0.69 -3.41
N LEU A 91 -7.11 0.82 -4.63
CA LEU A 91 -7.79 2.02 -5.09
C LEU A 91 -9.24 2.05 -4.59
N GLY A 92 -9.68 3.22 -4.11
CA GLY A 92 -11.10 3.49 -3.87
C GLY A 92 -11.86 3.88 -5.15
N HIS A 93 -11.16 4.52 -6.08
CA HIS A 93 -11.68 5.03 -7.35
C HIS A 93 -10.55 5.14 -8.38
N TYR A 94 -10.90 5.31 -9.65
CA TYR A 94 -9.94 5.48 -10.74
C TYR A 94 -9.46 6.94 -10.79
N ASP A 95 -8.36 7.24 -10.10
CA ASP A 95 -7.70 8.56 -10.14
C ASP A 95 -6.18 8.42 -10.15
N SER A 96 -5.56 8.96 -11.21
CA SER A 96 -4.12 8.88 -11.43
C SER A 96 -3.31 9.86 -10.58
N GLU A 97 -3.87 11.02 -10.24
CA GLU A 97 -3.19 12.00 -9.39
C GLU A 97 -3.21 11.53 -7.92
N ASP A 98 -4.32 10.93 -7.47
CA ASP A 98 -4.40 10.31 -6.15
C ASP A 98 -3.43 9.12 -6.03
N LEU A 99 -3.35 8.27 -7.05
CA LEU A 99 -2.39 7.17 -7.11
C LEU A 99 -0.95 7.70 -7.00
N LYS A 100 -0.60 8.71 -7.82
CA LYS A 100 0.74 9.30 -7.82
C LYS A 100 1.09 9.91 -6.47
N THR A 101 0.17 10.68 -5.89
CA THR A 101 0.34 11.30 -4.58
C THR A 101 0.53 10.25 -3.49
N SER A 102 -0.30 9.20 -3.50
CA SER A 102 -0.21 8.08 -2.56
C SER A 102 1.13 7.37 -2.64
N ILE A 103 1.67 7.15 -3.85
CA ILE A 103 2.99 6.54 -4.02
C ILE A 103 4.09 7.41 -3.39
N LEU A 104 4.09 8.72 -3.67
CA LEU A 104 5.08 9.64 -3.15
C LEU A 104 5.02 9.78 -1.62
N GLU A 105 3.81 9.93 -1.06
CA GLU A 105 3.60 10.00 0.38
C GLU A 105 4.06 8.71 1.08
N MET A 106 3.73 7.56 0.49
CA MET A 106 4.17 6.27 0.99
C MET A 106 5.71 6.16 0.97
N MET A 107 6.37 6.50 -0.13
CA MET A 107 7.84 6.42 -0.23
C MET A 107 8.51 7.34 0.79
N ASN A 108 7.99 8.55 0.96
CA ASN A 108 8.44 9.49 1.97
C ASN A 108 8.22 8.96 3.39
N SER A 109 7.08 8.32 3.67
CA SER A 109 6.78 7.74 4.98
C SER A 109 7.71 6.58 5.35
N LEU A 110 8.16 5.83 4.34
CA LEU A 110 9.13 4.74 4.49
C LEU A 110 10.58 5.22 4.49
N ASP A 111 10.83 6.49 4.15
CA ASP A 111 12.16 7.08 3.94
C ASP A 111 12.99 6.29 2.92
N VAL A 112 12.37 5.96 1.76
CA VAL A 112 13.00 5.18 0.69
C VAL A 112 12.94 5.90 -0.65
N SER A 113 14.04 5.79 -1.40
CA SER A 113 14.14 6.33 -2.76
C SER A 113 13.68 5.35 -3.84
N VAL A 114 13.64 4.04 -3.52
CA VAL A 114 13.30 2.97 -4.46
C VAL A 114 12.46 1.90 -3.75
N VAL A 115 11.42 1.41 -4.43
CA VAL A 115 10.60 0.26 -4.02
C VAL A 115 10.75 -0.87 -5.02
N ASP A 116 10.89 -2.11 -4.53
CA ASP A 116 11.24 -3.25 -5.38
C ASP A 116 10.04 -3.81 -6.15
N SER A 117 8.85 -3.78 -5.56
CA SER A 117 7.62 -4.27 -6.19
C SER A 117 6.40 -3.48 -5.75
N LEU A 118 5.57 -3.06 -6.71
CA LEU A 118 4.26 -2.46 -6.44
C LEU A 118 3.18 -3.25 -7.17
N ILE A 119 2.13 -3.65 -6.44
CA ILE A 119 0.94 -4.30 -7.00
C ILE A 119 -0.25 -3.35 -6.83
N LEU A 120 -0.91 -2.99 -7.91
CA LEU A 120 -2.12 -2.19 -7.90
C LEU A 120 -3.35 -3.10 -7.82
N SER A 121 -4.29 -2.79 -6.93
CA SER A 121 -5.61 -3.40 -6.86
C SER A 121 -6.66 -2.38 -7.25
N LEU A 122 -7.51 -2.77 -8.20
CA LEU A 122 -8.56 -1.89 -8.71
C LEU A 122 -9.71 -1.76 -7.69
N PRO A 123 -10.51 -0.69 -7.79
CA PRO A 123 -11.73 -0.58 -7.01
C PRO A 123 -12.61 -1.82 -7.22
N PRO A 124 -13.34 -2.29 -6.19
CA PRO A 124 -14.25 -3.41 -6.35
C PRO A 124 -15.20 -3.15 -7.51
N PRO A 125 -15.39 -4.11 -8.44
CA PRO A 125 -16.27 -3.91 -9.57
C PRO A 125 -17.68 -3.65 -9.04
N SER A 126 -18.32 -2.58 -9.52
CA SER A 126 -19.77 -2.46 -9.33
C SER A 126 -20.46 -3.58 -10.14
N LEU A 127 -21.66 -3.98 -9.73
CA LEU A 127 -22.38 -5.15 -10.30
C LEU A 127 -22.49 -5.15 -11.84
N GLU A 128 -22.31 -4.01 -12.50
CA GLU A 128 -22.46 -3.84 -13.94
C GLU A 128 -21.18 -3.33 -14.64
N GLU A 129 -20.14 -2.99 -13.89
CA GLU A 129 -18.94 -2.36 -14.45
C GLU A 129 -17.84 -3.38 -14.69
N LYS A 130 -17.56 -3.63 -15.96
CA LYS A 130 -16.43 -4.44 -16.42
C LYS A 130 -15.14 -3.63 -16.44
N PHE A 131 -14.01 -4.32 -16.44
CA PHE A 131 -12.72 -3.69 -16.73
C PHE A 131 -12.79 -2.84 -18.01
N ASN A 132 -12.12 -1.69 -17.95
CA ASN A 132 -12.05 -0.75 -19.05
C ASN A 132 -10.61 -0.27 -19.21
N LEU A 133 -9.96 -0.70 -20.30
CA LEU A 133 -8.58 -0.33 -20.57
C LEU A 133 -8.38 1.19 -20.59
N GLU A 134 -9.31 1.99 -21.15
CA GLU A 134 -9.16 3.45 -21.19
C GLU A 134 -9.16 4.10 -19.81
N LYS A 135 -9.86 3.53 -18.83
CA LYS A 135 -9.78 3.97 -17.42
C LYS A 135 -8.47 3.52 -16.76
N MET A 136 -7.91 2.40 -17.21
CA MET A 136 -6.67 1.83 -16.68
C MET A 136 -5.42 2.55 -17.19
N LYS A 137 -5.41 2.99 -18.46
CA LYS A 137 -4.24 3.63 -19.09
C LYS A 137 -3.63 4.76 -18.25
N PRO A 138 -4.39 5.75 -17.74
CA PRO A 138 -3.82 6.83 -16.93
C PRO A 138 -3.14 6.31 -15.65
N LEU A 139 -3.73 5.31 -14.99
CA LEU A 139 -3.16 4.69 -13.78
C LEU A 139 -1.86 3.95 -14.11
N TRP A 140 -1.87 3.14 -15.17
CA TRP A 140 -0.70 2.37 -15.57
C TRP A 140 0.45 3.27 -16.02
N THR A 141 0.16 4.31 -16.80
CA THR A 141 1.17 5.30 -17.22
C THR A 141 1.85 5.97 -16.03
N VAL A 142 1.13 6.23 -14.93
CA VAL A 142 1.77 6.70 -13.68
C VAL A 142 2.80 5.69 -13.19
N LEU A 143 2.44 4.41 -13.11
CA LEU A 143 3.36 3.35 -12.67
C LEU A 143 4.57 3.20 -13.60
N GLU A 144 4.37 3.23 -14.91
CA GLU A 144 5.44 3.17 -15.92
C GLU A 144 6.41 4.35 -15.78
N ASN A 145 5.90 5.55 -15.56
CA ASN A 145 6.74 6.72 -15.31
C ASN A 145 7.62 6.54 -14.05
N PHE A 146 7.08 5.99 -12.96
CA PHE A 146 7.87 5.70 -11.78
C PHE A 146 8.94 4.61 -12.03
N VAL A 147 8.70 3.66 -12.93
CA VAL A 147 9.70 2.68 -13.36
C VAL A 147 10.79 3.36 -14.19
N HIS A 148 10.42 4.21 -15.15
CA HIS A 148 11.37 4.98 -15.96
C HIS A 148 12.23 5.94 -15.12
N GLU A 149 11.67 6.51 -14.05
CA GLU A 149 12.40 7.33 -13.07
C GLU A 149 13.29 6.51 -12.12
N GLY A 150 13.25 5.18 -12.18
CA GLY A 150 14.04 4.29 -11.32
C GLY A 150 13.55 4.23 -9.86
N LYS A 151 12.32 4.69 -9.59
CA LYS A 151 11.70 4.68 -8.26
C LYS A 151 10.96 3.38 -7.95
N LEU A 152 10.44 2.71 -8.97
CA LEU A 152 9.85 1.37 -8.89
C LEU A 152 10.69 0.41 -9.74
N ILE A 153 11.02 -0.77 -9.21
CA ILE A 153 11.75 -1.79 -9.99
C ILE A 153 10.77 -2.69 -10.76
N THR A 154 9.72 -3.16 -10.10
CA THR A 154 8.67 -3.98 -10.72
C THR A 154 7.30 -3.44 -10.37
N ILE A 155 6.39 -3.50 -11.34
CA ILE A 155 4.99 -3.11 -11.20
C ILE A 155 4.09 -4.27 -11.62
N GLY A 156 2.92 -4.37 -11.02
CA GLY A 156 1.94 -5.40 -11.29
C GLY A 156 0.54 -4.93 -10.95
N ILE A 157 -0.44 -5.73 -11.38
CA ILE A 157 -1.85 -5.51 -11.11
C ILE A 157 -2.48 -6.79 -10.56
N SER A 158 -3.43 -6.65 -9.65
CA SER A 158 -4.35 -7.70 -9.25
C SER A 158 -5.74 -7.43 -9.81
N ASP A 159 -6.62 -8.43 -9.71
CA ASP A 159 -8.05 -8.29 -9.97
C ASP A 159 -8.46 -8.28 -11.44
N LEU A 160 -7.53 -8.53 -12.37
CA LEU A 160 -7.81 -8.77 -13.78
C LEU A 160 -7.89 -10.26 -14.10
N ASP A 161 -8.84 -10.64 -14.96
CA ASP A 161 -8.87 -11.97 -15.57
C ASP A 161 -7.84 -12.10 -16.72
N THR A 162 -7.74 -13.29 -17.31
CA THR A 162 -6.75 -13.55 -18.37
C THR A 162 -6.95 -12.66 -19.62
N PRO A 163 -8.17 -12.53 -20.17
CA PRO A 163 -8.45 -11.55 -21.24
C PRO A 163 -8.07 -10.11 -20.89
N GLU A 164 -8.48 -9.61 -19.73
CA GLU A 164 -8.25 -8.23 -19.30
C GLU A 164 -6.76 -7.95 -19.10
N LEU A 165 -6.03 -8.89 -18.50
CA LEU A 165 -4.58 -8.81 -18.34
C LEU A 165 -3.85 -8.82 -19.68
N ALA A 166 -4.29 -9.65 -20.63
CA ALA A 166 -3.71 -9.69 -21.97
C ALA A 166 -3.90 -8.36 -22.70
N GLU A 167 -5.10 -7.77 -22.61
CA GLU A 167 -5.41 -6.47 -23.19
C GLU A 167 -4.51 -5.35 -22.62
N LEU A 168 -4.32 -5.32 -21.30
CA LEU A 168 -3.38 -4.38 -20.67
C LEU A 168 -1.93 -4.62 -21.11
N PHE A 169 -1.50 -5.88 -21.12
CA PHE A 169 -0.13 -6.28 -21.48
C PHE A 169 0.24 -5.93 -22.93
N GLU A 170 -0.70 -6.06 -23.86
CA GLU A 170 -0.50 -5.70 -25.26
C GLU A 170 -0.26 -4.21 -25.46
N TRP A 171 -0.94 -3.36 -24.67
CA TRP A 171 -0.78 -1.91 -24.73
C TRP A 171 0.42 -1.39 -23.93
N ALA A 172 0.74 -2.00 -22.78
CA ALA A 172 1.77 -1.53 -21.86
C ALA A 172 3.19 -1.51 -22.46
N GLU A 173 3.96 -0.49 -22.09
CA GLU A 173 5.38 -0.34 -22.41
C GLU A 173 6.27 -1.12 -21.43
N VAL A 174 5.93 -1.06 -20.13
CA VAL A 174 6.60 -1.83 -19.07
C VAL A 174 5.85 -3.14 -18.82
N ARG A 175 6.58 -4.26 -18.81
CA ARG A 175 6.06 -5.63 -18.76
C ARG A 175 6.72 -6.45 -17.66
#